data_AF-A0A947S8X4-F1
#
_entry.id   AF-A0A947S8X4-F1
#
_cell.length_a   1.000
_cell.length_b   1.000
_cell.length_c   1.000
_cell.angle_alpha   90.00
_cell.angle_beta   90.00
_cell.angle_gamma   90.00
#
_symmetry.space_group_name_H-M   'P 1'
#
loop_
_entity.id
_entity.type
_entity.pdbx_description
1 polymer ?
#
loop_
_entity_poly.entity_id
_entity_poly.type
_entity_poly.pdbx_seq_one_letter_code
_entity_poly.pdbx_strand_id
1 'polypeptide(L)'
;MISIFPYGLNKERGAEKITIATNLAQAKMEDLINTPYNQLTTGVITESSLATIDQDFASFSRTSEINYLDGDLNVAAEETDLKKIKITVSWIDAQEEDINDITLYSIITKQ
;
A
#
# COMPACT_ATOMS: atom_id res chain seq x y z
N MET A 1 -18.16 -12.32 -39.41
CA MET A 1 -16.95 -11.93 -38.66
C MET A 1 -17.40 -11.07 -37.50
N ILE A 2 -17.36 -11.58 -36.27
CA ILE A 2 -17.66 -10.78 -35.07
C ILE A 2 -16.32 -10.28 -34.54
N SER A 3 -16.03 -9.01 -34.79
CA SER A 3 -14.94 -8.31 -34.12
C SER A 3 -15.38 -8.06 -32.68
N ILE A 4 -15.05 -8.99 -31.78
CA ILE A 4 -15.16 -8.78 -30.34
C ILE A 4 -13.96 -7.91 -29.99
N PHE A 5 -14.26 -6.63 -29.83
CA PHE A 5 -13.33 -5.52 -29.75
C PHE A 5 -12.31 -5.65 -28.59
N PRO A 6 -11.09 -5.09 -28.73
CA PRO A 6 -10.01 -5.11 -27.74
C PRO A 6 -10.32 -4.40 -26.39
N TYR A 7 -11.53 -3.86 -26.20
CA TYR A 7 -11.93 -3.18 -24.96
C TYR A 7 -12.07 -4.11 -23.75
N GLY A 8 -12.34 -5.41 -23.94
CA GLY A 8 -12.42 -6.38 -22.84
C GLY A 8 -11.05 -6.64 -22.19
N LEU A 9 -10.03 -6.85 -23.03
CA LEU A 9 -8.65 -7.15 -22.59
C LEU A 9 -8.02 -6.02 -21.76
N ASN A 10 -8.42 -4.77 -22.02
CA ASN A 10 -7.86 -3.61 -21.31
C ASN A 10 -8.42 -3.48 -19.88
N LYS A 11 -9.70 -3.80 -19.66
CA LYS A 11 -10.30 -3.77 -18.32
C LYS A 11 -9.78 -4.89 -17.41
N GLU A 12 -9.50 -6.06 -17.99
CA GLU A 12 -8.93 -7.20 -17.27
C GLU A 12 -7.54 -6.89 -16.71
N ARG A 13 -6.69 -6.19 -17.48
CA ARG A 13 -5.35 -5.78 -17.04
C ARG A 13 -5.36 -4.75 -15.91
N GLY A 14 -6.29 -3.79 -15.95
CA GLY A 14 -6.47 -2.83 -14.85
C GLY A 14 -6.90 -3.53 -13.56
N ALA A 15 -7.86 -4.45 -13.63
CA ALA A 15 -8.31 -5.24 -12.48
C ALA A 15 -7.20 -6.15 -11.91
N GLU A 16 -6.35 -6.70 -12.78
CA GLU A 16 -5.18 -7.48 -12.40
C GLU A 16 -4.19 -6.64 -11.58
N LYS A 17 -3.79 -5.46 -12.08
CA LYS A 17 -2.87 -4.55 -11.37
C LYS A 17 -3.43 -4.09 -10.02
N ILE A 18 -4.72 -3.77 -9.95
CA ILE A 18 -5.42 -3.43 -8.69
C ILE A 18 -5.33 -4.60 -7.70
N THR A 19 -5.55 -5.82 -8.16
CA THR A 19 -5.48 -7.02 -7.31
C THR A 19 -4.05 -7.22 -6.78
N ILE A 20 -3.04 -7.08 -7.66
CA ILE A 20 -1.63 -7.17 -7.26
C ILE A 20 -1.29 -6.08 -6.23
N ALA A 21 -1.62 -4.81 -6.50
CA ALA A 21 -1.36 -3.71 -5.59
C ALA A 21 -2.05 -3.91 -4.23
N THR A 22 -3.28 -4.41 -4.22
CA THR A 22 -4.02 -4.74 -2.99
C THR A 22 -3.29 -5.79 -2.18
N ASN A 23 -2.88 -6.89 -2.82
CA ASN A 23 -2.16 -7.97 -2.15
C ASN A 23 -0.79 -7.51 -1.61
N LEU A 24 -0.07 -6.67 -2.37
CA LEU A 24 1.21 -6.09 -1.93
C LEU A 24 1.03 -5.16 -0.71
N ALA A 25 -0.06 -4.40 -0.68
CA ALA A 25 -0.41 -3.54 0.44
C ALA A 25 -0.82 -4.38 1.67
N GLN A 26 -1.63 -5.42 1.47
CA GLN A 26 -2.07 -6.34 2.53
C GLN A 26 -0.89 -7.09 3.15
N ALA A 27 0.00 -7.66 2.33
CA ALA A 27 1.18 -8.35 2.82
C ALA A 27 2.05 -7.44 3.72
N LYS A 28 2.28 -6.19 3.29
CA LYS A 28 3.02 -5.23 4.12
C LYS A 28 2.28 -4.87 5.41
N MET A 29 0.96 -4.74 5.32
CA MET A 29 0.12 -4.44 6.48
C MET A 29 0.22 -5.57 7.51
N GLU A 30 0.15 -6.83 7.07
CA GLU A 30 0.29 -8.00 7.93
C GLU A 30 1.68 -8.05 8.60
N ASP A 31 2.75 -7.80 7.84
CA ASP A 31 4.10 -7.73 8.39
C ASP A 31 4.20 -6.68 9.52
N LEU A 32 3.62 -5.50 9.31
CA LEU A 32 3.66 -4.43 10.30
C LEU A 32 2.75 -4.72 11.49
N ILE A 33 1.56 -5.27 11.29
CA ILE A 33 0.66 -5.65 12.39
C ILE A 33 1.27 -6.76 13.26
N ASN A 34 2.01 -7.68 12.64
CA ASN A 34 2.72 -8.74 13.37
C ASN A 34 3.98 -8.23 14.09
N THR A 35 4.48 -7.04 13.75
CA THR A 35 5.61 -6.43 14.44
C THR A 35 5.13 -5.84 15.79
N PRO A 36 5.78 -6.15 16.92
CA PRO A 36 5.41 -5.60 18.22
C PRO A 36 5.33 -4.07 18.19
N TYR A 37 4.36 -3.50 18.91
CA TYR A 37 4.12 -2.06 18.99
C TYR A 37 5.42 -1.26 19.25
N ASN A 38 6.26 -1.77 20.15
CA ASN A 38 7.48 -1.14 20.64
C ASN A 38 8.59 -1.11 19.58
N GLN A 39 8.53 -2.02 18.59
CA GLN A 39 9.51 -2.14 17.51
C GLN A 39 9.09 -1.39 16.25
N LEU A 40 7.80 -1.07 16.11
CA LEU A 40 7.31 -0.24 15.02
C LEU A 40 7.77 1.20 15.20
N THR A 41 8.74 1.61 14.40
CA THR A 41 9.24 2.98 14.40
C THR A 41 8.29 3.87 13.60
N THR A 42 7.93 5.03 14.15
CA THR A 42 7.15 6.03 13.43
C THR A 42 7.97 6.69 12.33
N GLY A 43 7.31 7.13 11.27
CA GLY A 43 7.93 7.78 10.13
C GLY A 43 7.39 7.27 8.81
N VAL A 44 8.05 7.69 7.73
CA VAL A 44 7.70 7.34 6.36
C VAL A 44 8.84 6.55 5.73
N ILE A 45 8.52 5.39 5.19
CA ILE A 45 9.44 4.54 4.43
C ILE A 45 8.87 4.40 3.03
N THR A 46 9.65 4.82 2.03
CA THR A 46 9.27 4.70 0.63
C THR A 46 10.19 3.73 -0.09
N GLU A 47 9.58 2.71 -0.69
CA GLU A 47 10.20 1.76 -1.59
C GLU A 47 9.79 2.15 -3.02
N SER A 48 10.69 2.82 -3.75
CA SER A 48 10.40 3.33 -5.09
C SER A 48 10.19 2.24 -6.15
N SER A 49 10.58 1.00 -5.86
CA SER A 49 10.33 -0.17 -6.69
C SER A 49 10.28 -1.42 -5.81
N LEU A 50 9.41 -2.37 -6.15
CA LEU A 50 9.28 -3.66 -5.47
C LEU A 50 9.97 -4.82 -6.21
N ALA A 51 10.88 -4.51 -7.13
CA ALA A 51 11.67 -5.49 -7.88
C ALA A 51 12.50 -6.45 -7.00
N THR A 52 12.80 -6.06 -5.76
CA THR A 52 13.53 -6.89 -4.78
C THR A 52 12.67 -8.03 -4.22
N ILE A 53 11.35 -7.91 -4.28
CA ILE A 53 10.40 -8.96 -3.92
C ILE A 53 10.24 -9.92 -5.11
N ASP A 54 9.89 -9.36 -6.26
CA ASP A 54 9.80 -10.06 -7.54
C ASP A 54 10.01 -9.05 -8.68
N GLN A 55 10.69 -9.47 -9.75
CA GLN A 55 10.95 -8.64 -10.91
C GLN A 55 9.66 -8.14 -11.59
N ASP A 56 8.58 -8.90 -11.51
CA ASP A 56 7.26 -8.52 -12.05
C ASP A 56 6.65 -7.33 -11.30
N PHE A 57 7.08 -7.06 -10.07
CA PHE A 57 6.62 -5.93 -9.26
C PHE A 57 7.47 -4.66 -9.43
N ALA A 58 8.39 -4.63 -10.39
CA ALA A 58 9.28 -3.49 -10.60
C ALA A 58 8.53 -2.17 -10.88
N SER A 59 7.33 -2.25 -11.47
CA SER A 59 6.47 -1.10 -11.79
C SER A 59 5.64 -0.57 -10.61
N PHE A 60 5.66 -1.27 -9.47
CA PHE A 60 4.96 -0.87 -8.25
C PHE A 60 5.95 -0.22 -7.29
N SER A 61 5.47 0.83 -6.62
CA SER A 61 6.14 1.46 -5.50
C SER A 61 5.24 1.41 -4.27
N ARG A 62 5.84 1.45 -3.08
CA ARG A 62 5.12 1.36 -1.81
C ARG A 62 5.62 2.42 -0.84
N THR A 63 4.70 3.10 -0.18
CA THR A 63 4.99 4.00 0.93
C THR A 63 4.29 3.50 2.18
N SER A 64 5.06 3.29 3.24
CA SER A 64 4.57 2.94 4.57
C SER A 64 4.74 4.14 5.48
N GLU A 65 3.65 4.61 6.06
CA GLU A 65 3.64 5.74 6.98
C GLU A 65 3.05 5.28 8.32
N ILE A 66 3.82 5.48 9.40
CA ILE A 66 3.44 5.12 10.75
C ILE A 66 3.48 6.36 11.64
N ASN A 67 2.36 6.70 12.25
CA ASN A 67 2.23 7.88 13.12
C ASN A 67 1.58 7.51 14.45
N TYR A 68 1.93 8.22 15.51
CA TYR A 68 1.18 8.15 16.77
C TYR A 68 -0.20 8.77 16.61
N LEU A 69 -1.19 8.22 17.33
CA LEU A 69 -2.54 8.79 17.39
C LEU A 69 -2.93 9.16 18.82
N ASP A 70 -3.62 10.28 19.00
CA ASP A 70 -4.28 10.61 20.27
C ASP A 70 -5.62 9.87 20.44
N GLY A 71 -6.30 10.09 21.56
CA GLY A 71 -7.61 9.48 21.86
C GLY A 71 -8.74 9.94 20.92
N ASP A 72 -8.53 11.02 20.17
CA ASP A 72 -9.46 11.56 19.18
C ASP A 72 -9.06 11.15 17.73
N LEU A 73 -8.08 10.24 17.59
CA LEU A 73 -7.53 9.75 16.32
C LEU A 73 -6.82 10.81 15.47
N ASN A 74 -6.36 11.90 16.08
CA ASN A 74 -5.48 12.85 15.41
C ASN A 74 -4.01 12.41 15.53
N VAL A 75 -3.18 12.87 14.60
CA VAL A 75 -1.74 12.59 14.65
C VAL A 75 -1.14 13.30 15.85
N ALA A 76 -0.51 12.52 16.74
CA ALA A 76 0.20 13.01 17.90
C ALA A 76 1.71 13.16 17.60
N ALA A 77 2.33 14.17 18.20
CA ALA A 77 3.78 14.38 18.12
C ALA A 77 4.58 13.54 19.14
N GLU A 78 3.90 13.07 20.18
CA GLU A 78 4.49 12.27 21.27
C GLU A 78 3.97 10.83 21.23
N GLU A 79 4.70 9.92 21.89
CA GLU A 79 4.30 8.52 22.00
C GLU A 79 2.96 8.41 22.74
N THR A 80 2.04 7.65 22.15
CA THR A 80 0.74 7.30 22.74
C THR A 80 0.62 5.78 22.80
N ASP A 81 -0.53 5.25 23.22
CA ASP A 81 -0.80 3.81 23.13
C ASP A 81 -1.36 3.39 21.76
N LEU A 82 -1.45 4.32 20.80
CA LEU A 82 -2.04 4.09 19.48
C LEU A 82 -1.05 4.45 18.37
N LYS A 83 -0.96 3.61 17.34
CA LYS A 83 -0.25 3.92 16.09
C LYS A 83 -1.17 3.70 14.91
N LYS A 84 -1.19 4.65 13.98
CA LYS A 84 -1.77 4.52 12.65
C LYS A 84 -0.72 3.95 11.72
N ILE A 85 -1.08 2.92 10.98
CA ILE A 85 -0.31 2.42 9.84
C ILE A 85 -1.09 2.79 8.57
N LYS A 86 -0.42 3.44 7.63
CA LYS A 86 -0.92 3.74 6.30
C LYS A 86 0.02 3.14 5.29
N ILE A 87 -0.51 2.28 4.41
CA ILE A 87 0.25 1.68 3.31
C ILE A 87 -0.36 2.14 2.01
N THR A 88 0.41 2.84 1.20
CA THR A 88 0.02 3.24 -0.15
C THR A 88 0.89 2.49 -1.15
N VAL A 89 0.26 1.73 -2.04
CA VAL A 89 0.93 1.10 -3.18
C VAL A 89 0.49 1.82 -4.44
N SER A 90 1.45 2.31 -5.22
CA SER A 90 1.23 3.04 -6.45
C SER A 90 1.89 2.36 -7.64
N TRP A 91 1.27 2.48 -8.80
CA TRP A 91 1.81 1.99 -10.07
C TRP A 91 1.40 2.91 -11.21
N ILE A 92 2.16 2.82 -12.30
CA ILE A 92 1.83 3.49 -13.56
C ILE A 92 1.28 2.43 -14.50
N ASP A 93 0.13 2.70 -15.12
CA ASP A 93 -0.34 1.88 -16.22
C ASP A 93 0.34 2.34 -17.51
N ALA A 94 0.77 1.41 -18.36
CA ALA A 94 1.48 1.76 -19.60
C ALA A 94 0.61 2.54 -20.59
N GLN A 95 -0.72 2.58 -20.38
CA GLN A 95 -1.68 3.28 -21.22
C GLN A 95 -2.25 4.56 -20.58
N GLU A 96 -2.06 4.78 -19.28
CA GLU A 96 -2.53 5.97 -18.58
C GLU A 96 -1.32 6.73 -18.01
N GLU A 97 -1.20 8.03 -18.32
CA GLU A 97 -0.18 8.89 -17.70
C GLU A 97 -0.44 9.14 -16.21
N ASP A 98 -1.59 8.70 -15.71
CA ASP A 98 -2.02 8.84 -14.32
C ASP A 98 -1.40 7.76 -13.42
N ILE A 99 -0.89 8.22 -12.28
CA ILE A 99 -0.44 7.35 -11.20
C ILE A 99 -1.68 6.78 -10.53
N ASN A 100 -1.82 5.45 -10.58
CA ASN A 100 -2.85 4.74 -9.87
C ASN A 100 -2.32 4.34 -8.48
N ASP A 101 -3.17 4.40 -7.46
CA ASP A 101 -2.79 3.97 -6.11
C ASP A 101 -3.93 3.27 -5.36
N ILE A 102 -3.53 2.46 -4.38
CA ILE A 102 -4.40 1.88 -3.38
C ILE A 102 -3.80 2.17 -2.02
N THR A 103 -4.63 2.63 -1.10
CA THR A 103 -4.22 2.94 0.26
C THR A 103 -5.01 2.11 1.27
N LEU A 104 -4.29 1.43 2.18
CA LEU A 104 -4.83 0.72 3.33
C LEU A 104 -4.48 1.45 4.62
N TYR A 105 -5.42 1.44 5.56
CA TYR A 105 -5.25 2.01 6.90
C TYR A 105 -5.48 0.93 7.95
N SER A 106 -4.66 0.92 8.99
CA SER A 106 -4.90 0.13 10.20
C SER A 106 -4.49 0.95 11.43
N ILE A 107 -5.08 0.61 12.56
CA ILE A 107 -4.71 1.16 13.87
C ILE A 107 -4.33 -0.02 14.76
N ILE A 108 -3.17 0.11 15.40
CA ILE A 108 -2.71 -0.84 16.40
C ILE A 108 -2.64 -0.16 17.76
N THR A 109 -2.84 -0.96 18.80
CA THR A 109 -2.73 -0.52 20.18
C THR A 109 -1.51 -1.15 20.82
N LYS A 110 -0.94 -0.50 21.82
CA LYS A 110 0.03 -1.11 22.73
C LYS A 110 -0.64 -2.30 23.41
N GLN A 111 -0.07 -3.50 23.25
CA GLN A 111 -0.52 -4.73 23.92
C GLN A 111 0.22 -4.94 25.23
#